data_AF-A0A0N0GB44-F1
#
_entry.id   AF-A0A0N0GB44-F1
#
_cell.length_a   1.000
_cell.length_b   1.000
_cell.length_c   1.000
_cell.angle_alpha   90.00
_cell.angle_beta   90.00
_cell.angle_gamma   90.00
#
_symmetry.space_group_name_H-M   'P 1'
#
loop_
_entity.id
_entity.type
_entity.pdbx_description
1 polymer ?
#
loop_
_entity_poly.entity_id
_entity_poly.type
_entity_poly.pdbx_seq_one_letter_code
_entity_poly.pdbx_strand_id
1 'polypeptide(L)'
;MTKKAIIPAGTTKPIAPFVPGSMADGVLYVSGTLPFDKDNNVVHVGDATAQTRHVLETIKSVVETAGGTMDDVTFNMIMIRDWADYAKVNEVYAEYFAGEKPARYCIQCGLVKPEALIEIASIAHIG
;
A
#
# COMPACT_ATOMS: atom_id res chain seq x y z
N MET A 1 -5.55 -0.54 23.79
CA MET A 1 -6.94 -0.50 23.29
C MET A 1 -7.17 -1.71 22.39
N THR A 2 -8.40 -2.21 22.30
CA THR A 2 -8.73 -3.34 21.40
C THR A 2 -8.51 -2.94 19.94
N LYS A 3 -8.01 -3.86 19.11
CA LYS A 3 -7.79 -3.58 17.68
C LYS A 3 -9.07 -3.12 16.99
N LYS A 4 -8.97 -2.13 16.11
CA LYS A 4 -10.05 -1.61 15.26
C LYS A 4 -9.70 -1.85 13.79
N ALA A 5 -10.65 -2.36 13.01
CA ALA A 5 -10.51 -2.42 11.56
C ALA A 5 -10.65 -1.02 10.95
N ILE A 6 -9.79 -0.69 10.00
CA ILE A 6 -9.81 0.53 9.20
C ILE A 6 -10.22 0.15 7.79
N ILE A 7 -11.39 0.63 7.36
CA ILE A 7 -12.01 0.28 6.09
C ILE A 7 -12.46 1.60 5.44
N PRO A 8 -11.73 2.10 4.44
CA PRO A 8 -12.15 3.28 3.68
C PRO A 8 -13.56 3.12 3.08
N ALA A 9 -14.26 4.23 2.93
CA ALA A 9 -15.57 4.24 2.27
C ALA A 9 -15.44 3.74 0.82
N GLY A 10 -16.33 2.85 0.40
CA GLY A 10 -16.31 2.28 -0.96
C GLY A 10 -15.37 1.09 -1.14
N THR A 11 -14.63 0.65 -0.11
CA THR A 11 -13.88 -0.61 -0.16
C THR A 11 -14.83 -1.79 -0.40
N THR A 12 -14.56 -2.57 -1.45
CA THR A 12 -15.26 -3.82 -1.74
C THR A 12 -14.63 -5.00 -1.02
N LYS A 13 -15.28 -6.17 -1.14
CA LYS A 13 -14.80 -7.40 -0.50
C LYS A 13 -13.37 -7.74 -0.97
N PRO A 14 -12.38 -7.84 -0.06
CA PRO A 14 -11.03 -8.23 -0.44
C PRO A 14 -10.98 -9.64 -1.02
N ILE A 15 -9.94 -9.93 -1.80
CA ILE A 15 -9.71 -11.23 -2.45
C ILE A 15 -9.58 -12.41 -1.45
N ALA A 16 -9.25 -12.12 -0.18
CA ALA A 16 -9.04 -13.10 0.89
C ALA A 16 -9.56 -12.55 2.24
N PRO A 17 -9.59 -13.32 3.34
CA PRO A 17 -10.23 -12.89 4.60
C PRO A 17 -9.34 -11.95 5.43
N PHE A 18 -9.18 -10.70 4.98
CA PHE A 18 -8.45 -9.64 5.67
C PHE A 18 -9.18 -8.28 5.58
N VAL A 19 -8.63 -7.25 6.22
CA VAL A 19 -9.13 -5.86 6.18
C VAL A 19 -8.06 -4.94 5.57
N PRO A 20 -8.40 -3.79 4.96
CA PRO A 20 -7.41 -2.86 4.39
C PRO A 20 -6.38 -2.39 5.41
N GLY A 21 -6.81 -2.09 6.63
CA GLY A 21 -5.91 -1.82 7.75
C GLY A 21 -6.49 -2.23 9.09
N SER A 22 -5.62 -2.35 10.08
CA SER A 22 -6.00 -2.54 11.48
C SER A 22 -5.16 -1.64 12.37
N MET A 23 -5.80 -0.99 13.34
CA MET A 23 -5.14 -0.06 14.25
C MET A 23 -5.31 -0.52 15.70
N ALA A 24 -4.22 -0.47 16.46
CA ALA A 24 -4.23 -0.67 17.90
C ALA A 24 -3.20 0.29 18.52
N ASP A 25 -3.60 0.99 19.58
CA ASP A 25 -2.72 1.86 20.36
C ASP A 25 -1.93 2.88 19.51
N GLY A 26 -2.61 3.50 18.54
CA GLY A 26 -2.02 4.51 17.65
C GLY A 26 -1.16 3.93 16.52
N VAL A 27 -0.91 2.61 16.49
CA VAL A 27 -0.15 1.98 15.40
C VAL A 27 -1.12 1.37 14.39
N LEU A 28 -1.05 1.86 13.16
CA LEU A 28 -1.78 1.37 12.01
C LEU A 28 -0.92 0.38 11.23
N TYR A 29 -1.46 -0.81 10.98
CA TYR A 29 -0.94 -1.80 10.05
C TYR A 29 -1.83 -1.82 8.82
N VAL A 30 -1.30 -1.40 7.68
CA VAL A 30 -1.96 -1.45 6.37
C VAL A 30 -1.58 -2.78 5.72
N SER A 31 -2.59 -3.54 5.25
CA SER A 31 -2.39 -4.81 4.56
C SER A 31 -1.58 -4.64 3.27
N GLY A 32 -1.05 -5.76 2.76
CA GLY A 32 -0.49 -5.83 1.41
C GLY A 32 -1.51 -5.30 0.39
N THR A 33 -1.12 -4.22 -0.29
CA THR A 33 -1.97 -3.47 -1.21
C THR A 33 -1.44 -3.64 -2.61
N LEU A 34 -2.29 -4.17 -3.49
CA LEU A 34 -2.04 -4.41 -4.90
C LEU A 34 -2.84 -3.42 -5.76
N PRO A 35 -2.47 -3.20 -7.03
CA PRO A 35 -3.19 -2.32 -7.94
C PRO A 35 -4.49 -2.96 -8.42
N PHE A 36 -5.47 -3.08 -7.53
CA PHE A 36 -6.76 -3.71 -7.80
C PHE A 36 -7.89 -2.70 -8.00
N ASP A 37 -8.79 -3.03 -8.93
CA ASP A 37 -10.12 -2.42 -8.99
C ASP A 37 -11.06 -3.00 -7.91
N LYS A 38 -12.31 -2.52 -7.92
CA LYS A 38 -13.37 -2.96 -7.00
C LYS A 38 -13.72 -4.45 -7.10
N ASP A 39 -13.37 -5.11 -8.20
CA ASP A 39 -13.66 -6.51 -8.47
C ASP A 39 -12.40 -7.40 -8.29
N ASN A 40 -11.32 -6.83 -7.72
CA ASN A 40 -10.01 -7.46 -7.54
C ASN A 40 -9.28 -7.80 -8.85
N ASN A 41 -9.56 -7.12 -9.97
CA ASN A 41 -8.74 -7.22 -11.19
C ASN A 41 -7.57 -6.25 -11.11
N VAL A 42 -6.42 -6.65 -11.69
CA VAL A 42 -5.26 -5.78 -11.79
C VAL A 42 -5.56 -4.64 -12.76
N VAL A 43 -5.38 -3.40 -12.30
CA VAL A 43 -5.45 -2.20 -13.15
C VAL A 43 -4.06 -1.80 -13.65
N HIS A 44 -4.02 -1.05 -14.75
CA HIS A 44 -2.77 -0.56 -15.36
C HIS A 44 -1.78 -1.68 -15.71
N VAL A 45 -2.27 -2.73 -16.37
CA VAL A 45 -1.46 -3.90 -16.76
C VAL A 45 -0.25 -3.45 -17.61
N GLY A 46 0.96 -3.81 -17.16
CA GLY A 46 2.21 -3.49 -17.85
C GLY A 46 2.80 -2.12 -17.52
N ASP A 47 2.17 -1.33 -16.65
CA ASP A 47 2.65 0.00 -16.27
C ASP A 47 2.93 0.07 -14.75
N ALA A 48 4.20 -0.14 -14.38
CA ALA A 48 4.62 -0.09 -12.99
C ALA A 48 4.46 1.30 -12.34
N THR A 49 4.57 2.39 -13.11
CA THR A 49 4.38 3.75 -12.61
C THR A 49 2.93 3.94 -12.18
N ALA A 50 1.98 3.60 -13.06
CA ALA A 50 0.55 3.72 -12.77
C ALA A 50 0.09 2.74 -11.67
N GLN A 51 0.59 1.50 -11.66
CA GLN A 51 0.30 0.54 -10.58
C GLN A 51 0.82 1.02 -9.22
N THR A 52 2.04 1.56 -9.16
CA THR A 52 2.61 2.11 -7.92
C THR A 52 1.77 3.26 -7.38
N ARG A 53 1.33 4.16 -8.28
CA ARG A 53 0.47 5.30 -7.92
C ARG A 53 -0.85 4.82 -7.32
N HIS A 54 -1.51 3.86 -7.97
CA HIS A 54 -2.76 3.28 -7.47
C HIS A 54 -2.61 2.65 -6.09
N VAL A 55 -1.53 1.89 -5.88
CA VAL A 55 -1.21 1.27 -4.58
C VAL A 55 -1.01 2.34 -3.51
N LEU A 56 -0.24 3.39 -3.78
CA LEU A 56 0.04 4.45 -2.80
C LEU A 56 -1.18 5.32 -2.50
N GLU A 57 -2.06 5.61 -3.47
CA GLU A 57 -3.34 6.26 -3.21
C GLU A 57 -4.27 5.40 -2.35
N THR A 58 -4.26 4.08 -2.55
CA THR A 58 -5.04 3.16 -1.73
C THR A 58 -4.51 3.12 -0.30
N ILE A 59 -3.20 3.05 -0.11
CA ILE A 59 -2.57 3.12 1.22
C ILE A 59 -2.89 4.46 1.90
N LYS A 60 -2.74 5.58 1.18
CA LYS A 60 -3.08 6.91 1.66
C LYS A 60 -4.53 6.98 2.15
N SER A 61 -5.47 6.44 1.39
CA SER A 61 -6.88 6.37 1.79
C SER A 61 -7.08 5.60 3.10
N VAL A 62 -6.36 4.50 3.34
CA VAL A 62 -6.40 3.75 4.61
C VAL A 62 -5.83 4.59 5.75
N VAL A 63 -4.69 5.25 5.54
CA VAL A 63 -4.03 6.10 6.54
C VAL A 63 -4.92 7.29 6.93
N GLU A 64 -5.50 7.98 5.95
CA GLU A 64 -6.43 9.10 6.16
C GLU A 64 -7.72 8.64 6.85
N THR A 65 -8.25 7.46 6.53
CA THR A 65 -9.41 6.88 7.22
C THR A 65 -9.11 6.57 8.70
N ALA A 66 -7.86 6.26 9.03
CA ALA A 66 -7.42 6.08 10.41
C ALA A 66 -7.17 7.42 11.14
N GLY A 67 -7.22 8.56 10.43
CA GLY A 67 -7.01 9.89 10.97
C GLY A 67 -5.56 10.40 10.87
N GLY A 68 -4.70 9.71 10.12
CA GLY A 68 -3.31 10.11 9.90
C GLY A 68 -3.04 10.71 8.53
N THR A 69 -1.76 10.89 8.23
CA THR A 69 -1.22 11.36 6.94
C THR A 69 -0.08 10.46 6.47
N MET A 70 0.37 10.62 5.22
CA MET A 70 1.50 9.83 4.70
C MET A 70 2.82 10.08 5.45
N ASP A 71 2.96 11.21 6.14
CA ASP A 71 4.13 11.52 6.98
C ASP A 71 4.16 10.66 8.26
N ASP A 72 3.03 10.06 8.66
CA ASP A 72 2.93 9.16 9.82
C ASP A 72 3.44 7.75 9.50
N VAL A 73 3.68 7.43 8.23
CA VAL A 73 4.19 6.12 7.81
C VAL A 73 5.65 6.00 8.27
N THR A 74 5.94 4.97 9.05
CA THR A 74 7.28 4.72 9.60
C THR A 74 8.00 3.61 8.86
N PHE A 75 7.26 2.67 8.26
CA PHE A 75 7.84 1.54 7.54
C PHE A 75 7.05 1.11 6.31
N ASN A 76 7.73 0.84 5.20
CA ASN A 76 7.15 0.22 4.01
C ASN A 76 7.82 -1.11 3.63
N MET A 77 7.00 -2.10 3.36
CA MET A 77 7.36 -3.42 2.87
C MET A 77 7.02 -3.47 1.39
N ILE A 78 8.01 -3.38 0.51
CA ILE A 78 7.80 -3.28 -0.94
C ILE A 78 8.15 -4.62 -1.59
N MET A 79 7.21 -5.20 -2.31
CA MET A 79 7.40 -6.39 -3.13
C MET A 79 7.19 -6.01 -4.59
N ILE A 80 8.20 -6.24 -5.42
CA ILE A 80 8.10 -6.05 -6.87
C ILE A 80 8.24 -7.38 -7.58
N ARG A 81 7.71 -7.47 -8.80
CA ARG A 81 7.85 -8.66 -9.63
C ARG A 81 9.19 -8.74 -10.35
N ASP A 82 9.73 -7.60 -10.78
CA ASP A 82 10.96 -7.50 -11.57
C ASP A 82 11.75 -6.24 -11.21
N TRP A 83 13.08 -6.35 -11.11
CA TRP A 83 13.96 -5.21 -10.84
C TRP A 83 14.00 -4.18 -11.97
N ALA A 84 13.59 -4.56 -13.19
CA ALA A 84 13.44 -3.64 -14.32
C ALA A 84 12.48 -2.48 -14.02
N ASP A 85 11.51 -2.68 -13.12
CA ASP A 85 10.55 -1.65 -12.73
C ASP A 85 10.98 -0.82 -11.51
N TYR A 86 12.08 -1.19 -10.84
CA TYR A 86 12.49 -0.57 -9.57
C TYR A 86 12.67 0.95 -9.68
N ALA A 87 13.26 1.46 -10.76
CA ALA A 87 13.44 2.90 -10.94
C ALA A 87 12.10 3.65 -11.04
N LYS A 88 11.14 3.12 -11.82
CA LYS A 88 9.79 3.68 -11.98
C LYS A 88 9.00 3.68 -10.67
N VAL A 89 9.08 2.59 -9.92
CA VAL A 89 8.47 2.46 -8.59
C VAL A 89 9.01 3.54 -7.65
N ASN A 90 10.33 3.75 -7.63
CA ASN A 90 10.97 4.73 -6.75
C ASN A 90 10.63 6.18 -7.10
N GLU A 91 10.51 6.49 -8.40
CA GLU A 91 10.10 7.82 -8.86
C GLU A 91 8.74 8.20 -8.29
N VAL A 92 7.72 7.34 -8.47
CA VAL A 92 6.38 7.59 -7.93
C VAL A 92 6.39 7.58 -6.41
N TYR A 93 7.06 6.61 -5.78
CA TYR A 93 7.14 6.53 -4.32
C TYR A 93 7.67 7.82 -3.67
N ALA A 94 8.66 8.47 -4.29
CA ALA A 94 9.22 9.72 -3.78
C ALA A 94 8.21 10.88 -3.77
N GLU A 95 7.22 10.86 -4.66
CA GLU A 95 6.16 11.87 -4.70
C GLU A 95 5.24 11.81 -3.47
N TYR A 96 5.00 10.61 -2.93
CA TYR A 96 4.10 10.38 -1.79
C TYR A 96 4.76 10.60 -0.43
N PHE A 97 6.09 10.51 -0.38
CA PHE A 97 6.88 10.73 0.81
C PHE A 97 7.86 11.88 0.57
N ALA A 98 7.37 13.11 0.36
CA ALA A 98 8.23 14.24 0.00
C ALA A 98 9.16 14.69 1.15
N GLY A 99 8.71 14.56 2.40
CA GLY A 99 9.45 14.93 3.62
C GLY A 99 10.45 13.87 4.11
N GLU A 100 10.43 13.61 5.43
CA GLU A 100 11.19 12.50 6.00
C GLU A 100 10.69 11.17 5.42
N LYS A 101 11.63 10.29 5.05
CA LYS A 101 11.29 9.04 4.38
C LYS A 101 11.10 7.94 5.43
N PRO A 102 10.07 7.08 5.30
CA PRO A 102 9.96 5.90 6.15
C PRO A 102 11.15 4.96 5.93
N ALA A 103 11.46 4.17 6.96
CA ALA A 103 12.28 2.98 6.77
C ALA A 103 11.59 2.03 5.78
N ARG A 104 12.35 1.22 5.05
CA ARG A 104 11.77 0.29 4.08
C ARG A 104 12.66 -0.88 3.76
N TYR A 105 12.06 -1.94 3.22
CA TYR A 105 12.76 -2.88 2.35
C TYR A 105 12.08 -2.94 0.98
N CYS A 106 12.82 -3.42 -0.01
CA CYS A 106 12.28 -3.83 -1.30
C CYS A 106 12.85 -5.19 -1.67
N ILE A 107 12.00 -6.12 -2.07
CA ILE A 107 12.40 -7.45 -2.53
C ILE A 107 11.71 -7.80 -3.84
N GLN A 108 12.32 -8.69 -4.61
CA GLN A 108 11.68 -9.31 -5.76
C GLN A 108 11.07 -10.66 -5.35
N CYS A 109 9.77 -10.85 -5.58
CA CYS A 109 9.08 -12.11 -5.30
C CYS A 109 7.83 -12.32 -6.18
N GLY A 110 7.16 -13.46 -6.03
CA GLY A 110 5.86 -13.70 -6.66
C GLY A 110 4.74 -12.91 -5.98
N LEU A 111 3.75 -12.47 -6.77
CA LEU A 111 2.54 -11.76 -6.31
C LEU A 111 1.28 -12.59 -6.65
N VAL A 112 0.15 -12.31 -5.99
CA VAL A 112 -1.07 -13.13 -6.08
C VAL A 112 -1.71 -13.15 -7.48
N LYS A 113 -1.51 -12.11 -8.30
CA LYS A 113 -1.99 -12.06 -9.69
C LYS A 113 -0.85 -11.81 -10.67
N PRO A 114 -0.85 -12.48 -11.85
CA PRO A 114 0.25 -12.41 -12.79
C PRO A 114 0.39 -11.07 -13.52
N GLU A 115 -0.57 -10.16 -13.45
CA GLU A 115 -0.47 -8.84 -14.04
C GLU A 115 0.03 -7.78 -13.03
N ALA A 116 0.03 -8.12 -11.74
CA ALA A 116 0.53 -7.23 -10.70
C ALA A 116 2.06 -7.16 -10.75
N LEU A 117 2.58 -5.94 -10.71
CA LEU A 117 4.01 -5.63 -10.76
C LEU A 117 4.54 -5.18 -9.40
N ILE A 118 3.66 -4.75 -8.51
CA ILE A 118 3.99 -4.23 -7.18
C ILE A 118 2.91 -4.56 -6.14
N GLU A 119 3.35 -4.80 -4.91
CA GLU A 119 2.55 -4.85 -3.71
C GLU A 119 3.28 -4.10 -2.59
N ILE A 120 2.57 -3.29 -1.81
CA ILE A 120 3.13 -2.57 -0.66
C ILE A 120 2.27 -2.81 0.58
N ALA A 121 2.90 -3.15 1.70
CA ALA A 121 2.30 -3.06 3.03
C ALA A 121 2.99 -1.95 3.83
N SER A 122 2.27 -1.33 4.76
CA SER A 122 2.75 -0.13 5.47
C SER A 122 2.44 -0.20 6.96
N ILE A 123 3.34 0.39 7.76
CA ILE A 123 3.12 0.64 9.19
C ILE A 123 3.17 2.15 9.40
N ALA A 124 2.19 2.69 10.12
CA ALA A 124 2.13 4.10 10.49
C ALA A 124 1.86 4.28 11.99
N HIS A 125 2.39 5.36 12.56
CA HIS A 125 2.14 5.78 13.94
C HIS A 125 1.31 7.06 13.90
N ILE A 126 0.03 6.94 14.25
CA ILE A 126 -0.96 8.01 14.16
C ILE A 126 -1.27 8.50 15.58
N GLY A 127 -0.91 9.76 15.86
CA GLY A 127 -1.14 10.40 17.18
C GLY A 127 -0.36 11.68 17.38
#